data_AF-A0A7V8NVA7-F1
#
_entry.id   AF-A0A7V8NVA7-F1
#
_cell.length_a   1.000
_cell.length_b   1.000
_cell.length_c   1.000
_cell.angle_alpha   90.00
_cell.angle_beta   90.00
_cell.angle_gamma   90.00
#
_symmetry.space_group_name_H-M   'P 1'
#
loop_
_entity.id
_entity.type
_entity.pdbx_description
1 polymer ?
#
loop_
_entity_poly.entity_id
_entity_poly.type
_entity_poly.pdbx_seq_one_letter_code
_entity_poly.pdbx_strand_id
1 'polypeptide(L)'
;MVGILVHGDNHFIVRGPLPNREVALALVRQWSLVRIGLTTPPPLDQWHIISREFRENLKWAVVVPGDCEISPAVTRLLEEMSARGITIHNSRIGLW
;
A
#
# COMPACT_ATOMS: atom_id res chain seq x y z
N MET A 1 2.67 9.78 -8.34
CA MET A 1 2.98 8.37 -8.69
C MET A 1 1.83 7.50 -8.21
N VAL A 2 1.80 6.22 -8.56
CA VAL A 2 0.78 5.27 -8.08
C VAL A 2 1.47 4.02 -7.59
N GLY A 3 0.97 3.45 -6.51
CA GLY A 3 1.49 2.20 -5.97
C GLY A 3 0.44 1.42 -5.21
N ILE A 4 0.89 0.35 -4.58
CA ILE A 4 0.04 -0.58 -3.84
C ILE A 4 0.53 -0.69 -2.39
N LEU A 5 -0.41 -0.61 -1.46
CA LEU A 5 -0.20 -0.84 -0.04
C LEU A 5 -0.98 -2.10 0.36
N VAL A 6 -0.26 -3.14 0.76
CA VAL A 6 -0.83 -4.45 1.11
C VAL A 6 -0.84 -4.61 2.63
N HIS A 7 -1.95 -5.07 3.18
CA HIS A 7 -2.09 -5.37 4.60
C HIS A 7 -2.96 -6.61 4.83
N GLY A 8 -2.32 -7.70 5.22
CA GLY A 8 -3.00 -9.00 5.35
C GLY A 8 -3.64 -9.42 4.03
N ASP A 9 -4.92 -9.76 4.07
CA ASP A 9 -5.74 -10.11 2.89
C ASP A 9 -6.26 -8.89 2.12
N ASN A 10 -6.06 -7.68 2.65
CA ASN A 10 -6.51 -6.42 2.05
C ASN A 10 -5.38 -5.70 1.29
N HIS A 11 -5.75 -4.88 0.30
CA HIS A 11 -4.82 -4.04 -0.43
C HIS A 11 -5.48 -2.73 -0.88
N PHE A 12 -4.69 -1.68 -0.93
CA PHE A 12 -5.11 -0.36 -1.39
C PHE A 12 -4.26 0.03 -2.59
N ILE A 13 -4.91 0.45 -3.67
CA ILE A 13 -4.23 1.16 -4.76
C ILE A 13 -4.22 2.64 -4.40
N VAL A 14 -3.02 3.20 -4.35
CA VAL A 14 -2.79 4.52 -3.75
C VAL A 14 -2.11 5.43 -4.77
N ARG A 15 -2.72 6.59 -5.03
CA ARG A 15 -2.05 7.69 -5.69
C ARG A 15 -1.24 8.47 -4.66
N GLY A 16 0.05 8.61 -4.91
CA GLY A 16 1.00 9.29 -4.02
C GLY A 16 2.45 8.83 -4.27
N PRO A 17 3.44 9.47 -3.63
CA PRO A 17 4.83 9.00 -3.63
C PRO A 17 4.97 7.69 -2.84
N LEU A 18 6.11 7.01 -2.97
CA LEU A 18 6.46 5.88 -2.08
C LEU A 18 6.49 6.41 -0.64
N PRO A 19 5.64 5.90 0.27
CA PRO A 19 5.70 6.30 1.67
C PRO A 19 6.91 5.68 2.35
N ASN A 20 7.49 6.40 3.32
CA ASN A 20 8.41 5.79 4.28
C ASN A 20 7.65 4.80 5.19
N ARG A 21 8.40 4.04 5.99
CA ARG A 21 7.82 3.02 6.88
C ARG A 21 6.73 3.56 7.82
N GLU A 22 6.98 4.69 8.49
CA GLU A 22 6.05 5.25 9.48
C GLU A 22 4.75 5.72 8.83
N VAL A 23 4.85 6.39 7.68
CA VAL A 23 3.71 6.80 6.87
C VAL A 23 2.92 5.59 6.39
N ALA A 24 3.59 4.54 5.88
CA ALA A 24 2.90 3.34 5.41
C ALA A 24 2.05 2.68 6.51
N LEU A 25 2.58 2.61 7.73
CA LEU A 25 1.85 2.11 8.90
C LEU A 25 0.65 3.01 9.24
N ALA A 26 0.83 4.34 9.17
CA ALA A 26 -0.25 5.29 9.43
C ALA A 26 -1.38 5.20 8.38
N LEU A 27 -1.03 5.06 7.09
CA LEU A 27 -1.99 4.89 5.99
C LEU A 27 -2.82 3.61 6.15
N VAL A 28 -2.17 2.47 6.44
CA VAL A 28 -2.89 1.21 6.73
C VAL A 28 -3.85 1.38 7.89
N ARG A 29 -3.39 1.94 9.02
CA ARG A 29 -4.25 2.16 10.20
C ARG A 29 -5.45 3.05 9.88
N GLN A 30 -5.26 4.08 9.05
CA GLN A 30 -6.33 5.00 8.67
C GLN A 30 -7.38 4.32 7.80
N TRP A 31 -6.98 3.50 6.83
CA TRP A 31 -7.90 2.95 5.83
C TRP A 31 -8.45 1.56 6.16
N SER A 32 -7.76 0.81 7.04
CA SER A 32 -8.27 -0.47 7.56
C SER A 32 -9.31 -0.27 8.67
N LEU A 33 -9.33 0.89 9.34
CA LEU A 33 -10.34 1.22 10.33
C LEU A 33 -11.45 2.06 9.69
N VAL A 34 -12.68 1.54 9.68
CA VAL A 34 -13.86 2.35 9.33
C VAL A 34 -14.00 3.43 10.40
N ARG A 35 -13.65 4.68 10.06
CA ARG A 35 -13.82 5.84 10.95
C ARG A 35 -14.78 6.83 10.32
N ILE A 36 -15.97 6.98 10.93
CA ILE A 36 -16.99 7.92 10.50
C ILE A 36 -16.59 9.33 10.97
N GLY A 37 -16.59 10.31 10.07
CA GLY A 37 -16.51 11.73 10.42
C GLY A 37 -15.12 12.34 10.68
N LEU A 38 -14.02 11.62 10.41
CA LEU A 38 -12.66 12.18 10.49
C LEU A 38 -12.10 12.48 9.10
N THR A 39 -11.58 13.69 8.92
CA THR A 39 -10.76 14.08 7.77
C THR A 39 -9.38 13.44 7.86
N THR A 40 -8.82 13.00 6.73
CA THR A 40 -7.43 12.55 6.63
C THR A 40 -6.50 13.61 7.24
N PRO A 41 -5.60 13.25 8.18
CA PRO A 41 -4.66 14.19 8.76
C PRO A 41 -3.84 14.87 7.65
N PRO A 42 -3.52 16.16 7.79
CA PRO A 42 -2.71 16.89 6.80
C PRO A 42 -1.44 16.17 6.33
N PRO A 43 -0.64 15.49 7.17
CA PRO A 43 0.56 14.81 6.67
C PRO A 43 0.28 13.62 5.74
N LEU A 44 -0.95 13.09 5.73
CA LEU A 44 -1.37 11.95 4.91
C LEU A 44 -2.21 12.37 3.68
N ASP A 45 -2.52 13.65 3.53
CA ASP A 45 -3.43 14.16 2.50
C ASP A 45 -2.90 13.97 1.07
N GLN A 46 -1.59 13.84 0.90
CA GLN A 46 -0.94 13.58 -0.38
C GLN A 46 -1.17 12.15 -0.92
N TRP A 47 -1.70 11.24 -0.10
CA TRP A 47 -2.08 9.88 -0.50
C TRP A 47 -3.59 9.72 -0.57
N HIS A 48 -4.05 9.19 -1.71
CA HIS A 48 -5.47 8.91 -1.93
C HIS A 48 -5.68 7.51 -2.46
N ILE A 49 -6.67 6.80 -1.90
CA ILE A 49 -7.13 5.53 -2.47
C ILE A 49 -7.80 5.82 -3.81
N ILE A 50 -7.45 5.04 -4.83
CA ILE A 50 -8.12 5.05 -6.13
C ILE A 50 -8.73 3.67 -6.40
N SER A 51 -9.92 3.66 -7.00
CA SER A 51 -10.70 2.43 -7.22
C SER A 51 -10.43 1.75 -8.56
N ARG A 52 -9.81 2.45 -9.51
CA ARG A 52 -9.44 1.93 -10.83
C ARG A 52 -8.08 2.43 -11.24
N GLU A 53 -7.20 1.48 -11.54
CA GLU A 53 -5.88 1.73 -12.11
C GLU A 53 -5.39 0.47 -12.85
N PHE A 54 -4.55 0.66 -13.86
CA PHE A 54 -3.87 -0.42 -14.56
C PHE A 54 -2.67 -0.92 -13.75
N ARG A 55 -2.48 -2.26 -13.68
CA ARG A 55 -1.37 -2.87 -12.90
C ARG A 55 0.00 -2.39 -13.38
N GLU A 56 0.11 -2.10 -14.67
CA GLU A 56 1.27 -1.59 -15.37
C GLU A 56 1.68 -0.17 -14.89
N ASN A 57 0.74 0.58 -14.31
CA ASN A 57 0.97 1.93 -13.81
C ASN A 57 1.52 1.96 -12.39
N LEU A 58 1.47 0.84 -11.66
CA LEU A 58 2.04 0.74 -10.33
C LEU A 58 3.57 0.91 -10.41
N LYS A 59 4.10 1.80 -9.57
CA LYS A 59 5.51 2.22 -9.52
C LYS A 59 6.21 1.84 -8.22
N TRP A 60 5.47 1.55 -7.17
CA TRP A 60 6.00 1.11 -5.88
C TRP A 60 5.02 0.14 -5.21
N ALA A 61 5.55 -0.73 -4.36
CA ALA A 61 4.75 -1.65 -3.55
C ALA A 61 5.28 -1.69 -2.12
N VAL A 62 4.37 -1.60 -1.17
CA VAL A 62 4.65 -1.72 0.26
C VAL A 62 3.75 -2.79 0.86
N VAL A 63 4.37 -3.72 1.59
CA VAL A 63 3.71 -4.74 2.38
C VAL A 63 3.85 -4.38 3.86
N VAL A 64 2.71 -4.15 4.51
CA VAL A 64 2.59 -4.02 5.94
C VAL A 64 2.01 -5.32 6.48
N PRO A 65 2.75 -6.08 7.31
CA PRO A 65 2.22 -7.34 7.84
C PRO A 65 0.90 -7.10 8.58
N GLY A 66 -0.09 -7.94 8.26
CA GLY A 66 -1.34 -8.06 9.01
C GLY A 66 -1.44 -9.42 9.66
N ASP A 67 -2.57 -9.66 10.31
CA ASP A 67 -2.85 -10.93 11.00
C ASP A 67 -3.25 -12.06 10.03
N CYS A 68 -3.70 -11.68 8.82
CA CYS A 68 -4.08 -12.60 7.75
C CYS A 68 -2.96 -12.79 6.72
N GLU A 69 -3.00 -13.90 5.99
CA GLU A 69 -2.13 -14.12 4.82
C GLU A 69 -2.54 -13.23 3.64
N ILE A 70 -1.55 -12.90 2.80
CA ILE A 70 -1.79 -12.14 1.57
C ILE A 70 -2.54 -13.02 0.57
N SER A 71 -3.61 -12.48 -0.01
CA SER A 71 -4.42 -13.23 -0.97
C SER A 71 -3.60 -13.65 -2.21
N PRO A 72 -3.87 -14.82 -2.81
CA PRO A 72 -3.11 -15.31 -3.97
C PRO A 72 -3.07 -14.33 -5.16
N ALA A 73 -4.15 -13.58 -5.36
CA ALA A 73 -4.22 -12.56 -6.40
C ALA A 73 -3.25 -11.39 -6.16
N VAL A 74 -3.12 -10.94 -4.90
CA VAL A 74 -2.18 -9.89 -4.52
C VAL A 74 -0.75 -10.42 -4.56
N THR A 75 -0.50 -11.65 -4.13
CA THR A 75 0.82 -12.31 -4.25
C THR A 75 1.28 -12.32 -5.70
N ARG A 76 0.42 -12.77 -6.63
CA ARG A 76 0.72 -12.76 -8.07
C ARG A 76 1.00 -11.35 -8.59
N LEU A 77 0.26 -10.34 -8.13
CA LEU A 77 0.50 -8.95 -8.51
C LEU A 77 1.87 -8.46 -8.01
N LEU A 78 2.27 -8.79 -6.79
CA LEU A 78 3.58 -8.44 -6.25
C LEU A 78 4.71 -9.13 -7.03
N GLU A 79 4.52 -10.38 -7.44
CA GLU A 79 5.44 -11.11 -8.33
C GLU A 79 5.55 -10.42 -9.71
N GLU A 80 4.42 -10.04 -10.32
CA GLU A 80 4.38 -9.28 -11.58
C GLU A 80 5.14 -7.93 -11.46
N MET A 81 5.00 -7.24 -10.32
CA MET A 81 5.71 -5.99 -10.04
C MET A 81 7.22 -6.22 -9.84
N SER A 82 7.59 -7.26 -9.08
CA SER A 82 8.99 -7.64 -8.87
C SER A 82 9.67 -8.03 -10.19
N ALA A 83 9.00 -8.79 -11.05
CA ALA A 83 9.48 -9.15 -12.38
C ALA A 83 9.71 -7.93 -13.29
N ARG A 84 9.00 -6.82 -13.05
CA ARG A 84 9.21 -5.53 -13.72
C ARG A 84 10.33 -4.68 -13.12
N GLY A 85 11.01 -5.17 -12.07
CA GLY A 85 12.07 -4.46 -11.37
C GLY A 85 11.59 -3.49 -10.28
N ILE A 86 10.33 -3.59 -9.84
CA ILE A 86 9.82 -2.75 -8.75
C ILE A 86 10.15 -3.43 -7.42
N THR A 87 10.88 -2.72 -6.56
CA THR A 87 11.21 -3.21 -5.21
C THR A 87 9.95 -3.29 -4.34
N ILE A 88 9.74 -4.45 -3.72
CA ILE A 88 8.68 -4.65 -2.74
C ILE A 88 9.23 -4.37 -1.35
N HIS A 89 8.76 -3.29 -0.72
CA HIS A 89 9.19 -2.91 0.61
C HIS A 89 8.36 -3.61 1.68
N ASN A 90 8.98 -4.20 2.70
CA ASN A 90 8.28 -4.87 3.79
C ASN A 90 8.56 -4.20 5.13
N SER A 91 7.52 -3.67 5.79
CA SER A 91 7.69 -2.85 7.01
C SER A 91 8.18 -3.63 8.24
N ARG A 92 8.19 -4.97 8.17
CA ARG A 92 8.80 -5.84 9.19
C ARG A 92 10.32 -5.90 9.10
N ILE A 93 10.86 -5.79 7.89
CA ILE A 93 12.27 -6.12 7.60
C ILE A 93 13.09 -4.87 7.24
N GLY A 94 12.48 -3.89 6.56
CA GLY A 94 13.19 -2.72 6.05
C GLY A 94 12.84 -1.42 6.77
N LEU A 95 13.84 -0.54 6.87
CA LEU A 95 13.68 0.90 7.09
C LEU A 95 13.90 1.58 5.73
N TRP A 96 12.88 2.25 5.20
CA TRP A 96 12.93 3.07 4.00
C TRP A 96 12.00 4.27 4.17
#